data_AF-A0A972RWD7-F1
#
_entry.id   AF-A0A972RWD7-F1
#
_cell.length_a   1.000
_cell.length_b   1.000
_cell.length_c   1.000
_cell.angle_alpha   90.00
_cell.angle_beta   90.00
_cell.angle_gamma   90.00
#
_symmetry.space_group_name_H-M   'P 1'
#
loop_
_entity.id
_entity.type
_entity.pdbx_description
1 polymer ?
#
loop_
_entity_poly.entity_id
_entity_poly.type
_entity_poly.pdbx_seq_one_letter_code
_entity_poly.pdbx_strand_id
1 'polypeptide(L)'
;MRKFVSLILLYAFVALLVTGIVLYFMPPGRIAYWIDWRFLSLNKDQWEAIHILFGVLMLVFGVYHLVLNWRPILFYSFRSGKPSFPFLLATSLAIFLVISAVKEWPPASTFLLLKERFKKSWQQGSVPGPPIPHAELLPLKSIVQRENLDLTQVLEALQKEGIKVPDPSLSLKELAKLNHSTPARIYEIIVNTAGGLRAKKQEIPQVGRLSLEEVCKFYRIPPEKCGQILRRHSLEPVWGKPLREWTFSQGVTPREVAELLRAKAP
;
A
#
# COMPACT_ATOMS: atom_id res chain seq x y z
N MET A 1 -26.72 -25.82 -33.04
CA MET A 1 -25.53 -24.98 -32.86
C MET A 1 -25.82 -23.56 -32.33
N ARG A 2 -26.66 -22.74 -33.00
CA ARG A 2 -26.95 -21.35 -32.55
C ARG A 2 -27.35 -21.22 -31.07
N LYS A 3 -28.30 -22.04 -30.61
CA LYS A 3 -28.77 -22.06 -29.20
C LYS A 3 -27.63 -22.31 -28.21
N PHE A 4 -26.75 -23.26 -28.52
CA PHE A 4 -25.58 -23.57 -27.69
C PHE A 4 -24.60 -22.40 -27.64
N VAL A 5 -24.27 -21.80 -28.79
CA VAL A 5 -23.40 -20.62 -28.87
C VAL A 5 -23.98 -19.44 -28.07
N SER A 6 -25.29 -19.20 -28.16
CA SER A 6 -25.94 -18.13 -27.38
C SER A 6 -25.91 -18.41 -25.87
N LEU A 7 -26.12 -19.65 -25.43
CA LEU A 7 -26.07 -20.02 -24.01
C LEU A 7 -24.65 -19.90 -23.43
N ILE A 8 -23.63 -20.38 -24.15
CA ILE A 8 -22.25 -20.27 -23.66
C ILE A 8 -21.78 -18.81 -23.60
N LEU A 9 -22.21 -17.97 -24.56
CA LEU A 9 -21.93 -16.53 -24.51
C LEU A 9 -22.65 -15.84 -23.35
N LEU A 10 -23.87 -16.26 -23.01
CA LEU A 10 -24.57 -15.75 -21.83
C LEU A 10 -23.79 -16.08 -20.54
N TYR A 11 -23.33 -17.32 -20.36
CA TYR A 11 -22.52 -17.69 -19.21
C TYR A 11 -21.19 -16.95 -19.17
N ALA A 12 -20.52 -16.80 -20.33
CA ALA A 12 -19.29 -16.02 -20.43
C ALA A 12 -19.51 -14.55 -20.09
N PHE A 13 -20.63 -13.97 -20.52
CA PHE A 13 -20.99 -12.59 -20.20
C PHE A 13 -21.18 -12.41 -18.69
N VAL A 14 -21.93 -13.30 -18.03
CA VAL A 14 -22.13 -13.26 -16.58
C VAL A 14 -20.79 -13.41 -15.84
N ALA A 15 -19.95 -14.35 -16.25
CA ALA A 15 -18.63 -14.54 -15.67
C ALA A 15 -17.73 -13.30 -15.84
N LEU A 16 -17.70 -12.71 -17.04
CA LEU A 16 -16.94 -11.49 -17.34
C LEU A 16 -17.48 -10.26 -16.60
N LEU A 17 -18.79 -10.17 -16.38
CA LEU A 17 -19.40 -9.11 -15.60
C LEU A 17 -18.95 -9.19 -14.13
N VAL A 18 -19.10 -10.37 -13.51
CA VAL A 18 -18.70 -10.60 -12.11
C VAL A 18 -17.21 -10.37 -11.94
N THR A 19 -16.39 -11.00 -12.77
CA THR A 19 -14.92 -10.84 -12.69
C THR A 19 -14.48 -9.43 -13.04
N GLY A 20 -15.13 -8.74 -13.99
CA GLY A 20 -14.85 -7.35 -14.34
C GLY A 20 -15.11 -6.39 -13.18
N ILE A 21 -16.19 -6.62 -12.41
CA ILE A 21 -16.46 -5.88 -11.17
C ILE A 21 -15.36 -6.13 -10.14
N VAL A 22 -14.99 -7.39 -9.90
CA VAL A 22 -13.92 -7.72 -8.96
C VAL A 22 -12.60 -7.07 -9.36
N LEU A 23 -12.19 -7.18 -10.63
CA LEU A 23 -10.96 -6.58 -11.15
C LEU A 23 -10.98 -5.05 -11.14
N TYR A 24 -12.16 -4.43 -11.20
CA TYR A 24 -12.31 -2.98 -11.12
C TYR A 24 -11.99 -2.44 -9.72
N PHE A 25 -12.40 -3.16 -8.65
CA PHE A 25 -12.16 -2.77 -7.25
C PHE A 25 -10.86 -3.34 -6.66
N MET A 26 -10.32 -4.39 -7.26
CA MET A 26 -9.12 -5.07 -6.82
C MET A 26 -7.93 -4.10 -6.68
N PRO A 27 -7.12 -4.21 -5.60
CA PRO A 27 -5.95 -3.37 -5.42
C PRO A 27 -4.91 -3.51 -6.56
N PRO A 28 -4.08 -2.47 -6.77
CA PRO A 28 -2.91 -2.57 -7.64
C PRO A 28 -2.04 -3.76 -7.24
N GLY A 29 -1.42 -4.45 -8.21
CA GLY A 29 -0.65 -5.68 -7.96
C GLY A 29 0.38 -5.54 -6.84
N ARG A 30 1.09 -4.41 -6.80
CA ARG A 30 2.01 -4.06 -5.71
C ARG A 30 1.39 -4.21 -4.33
N ILE A 31 0.18 -3.68 -4.11
CA ILE A 31 -0.50 -3.77 -2.81
C ILE A 31 -1.11 -5.15 -2.62
N ALA A 32 -1.73 -5.70 -3.67
CA ALA A 32 -2.39 -6.99 -3.61
C ALA A 32 -1.46 -8.12 -3.16
N TYR A 33 -0.24 -8.20 -3.70
CA TYR A 33 0.73 -9.20 -3.27
C TYR A 33 1.33 -8.90 -1.90
N TRP A 34 1.47 -7.61 -1.57
CA TRP A 34 2.04 -7.16 -0.30
C TRP A 34 1.19 -7.54 0.91
N ILE A 35 -0.14 -7.48 0.76
CA ILE A 35 -1.09 -7.81 1.82
C ILE A 35 -1.70 -9.21 1.68
N ASP A 36 -1.21 -10.05 0.76
CA ASP A 36 -1.86 -11.31 0.32
C ASP A 36 -3.38 -11.16 0.12
N TRP A 37 -3.78 -10.16 -0.68
CA TRP A 37 -5.18 -9.84 -0.89
C TRP A 37 -5.95 -11.03 -1.47
N ARG A 38 -7.09 -11.33 -0.83
CA ARG A 38 -8.01 -12.39 -1.24
C ARG A 38 -9.44 -11.89 -1.23
N PHE A 39 -10.23 -12.38 -2.17
CA PHE A 39 -11.67 -12.21 -2.21
C PHE A 39 -12.34 -13.53 -2.57
N LEU A 40 -13.30 -13.97 -1.76
CA LEU A 40 -13.92 -15.30 -1.85
C LEU A 40 -12.87 -16.43 -1.94
N SER A 41 -11.86 -16.38 -1.07
CA SER A 41 -10.73 -17.33 -1.00
C SER A 41 -9.76 -17.35 -2.18
N LEU A 42 -10.07 -16.62 -3.26
CA LEU A 42 -9.20 -16.50 -4.43
C LEU A 42 -8.28 -15.28 -4.29
N ASN A 43 -7.04 -15.45 -4.71
CA ASN A 43 -6.08 -14.34 -4.81
C ASN A 43 -6.30 -13.54 -6.11
N LYS A 44 -5.53 -12.45 -6.25
CA LYS A 44 -5.51 -11.60 -7.45
C LYS A 44 -5.34 -12.41 -8.75
N ASP A 45 -4.32 -13.27 -8.81
CA ASP A 45 -3.95 -14.00 -10.03
C ASP A 45 -5.05 -14.95 -10.48
N GLN A 46 -5.74 -15.57 -9.52
CA GLN A 46 -6.86 -16.49 -9.79
C GLN A 46 -8.07 -15.74 -10.36
N TRP A 47 -8.42 -14.57 -9.80
CA TRP A 47 -9.49 -13.73 -10.36
C TRP A 47 -9.17 -13.27 -11.78
N GLU A 48 -7.92 -12.87 -12.02
CA GLU A 48 -7.44 -12.46 -13.33
C GLU A 48 -7.47 -13.63 -14.32
N ALA A 49 -7.04 -14.82 -13.91
CA ALA A 49 -7.08 -16.03 -14.74
C ALA A 49 -8.50 -16.40 -15.17
N ILE A 50 -9.48 -16.36 -14.25
CA ILE A 50 -10.89 -16.62 -14.58
C ILE A 50 -11.38 -15.60 -15.63
N HIS A 51 -11.09 -14.32 -15.43
CA HIS A 51 -11.49 -13.27 -16.38
C HIS A 51 -10.89 -13.49 -17.78
N ILE A 52 -9.60 -13.82 -17.85
CA ILE A 52 -8.91 -14.06 -19.12
C ILE A 52 -9.50 -15.28 -19.83
N LEU A 53 -9.70 -16.41 -19.12
CA LEU A 53 -10.26 -17.63 -19.73
C LEU A 53 -11.66 -17.41 -20.30
N PHE A 54 -12.54 -16.75 -19.54
CA PHE A 54 -13.88 -16.41 -20.04
C PHE A 54 -13.84 -15.34 -21.14
N GLY A 55 -12.84 -14.45 -21.14
CA GLY A 55 -12.60 -13.49 -22.21
C GLY A 55 -12.21 -14.15 -23.52
N VAL A 56 -11.27 -15.10 -23.47
CA VAL A 56 -10.89 -15.93 -24.64
C VAL A 56 -12.09 -16.72 -25.14
N LEU A 57 -12.86 -17.33 -24.23
CA LEU A 57 -14.08 -18.06 -24.59
C LEU A 57 -15.10 -17.14 -25.28
N MET A 58 -15.33 -15.94 -24.74
CA MET A 58 -16.22 -14.92 -25.34
C MET A 58 -15.76 -14.51 -26.74
N LEU A 59 -14.45 -14.34 -26.95
CA LEU A 59 -13.91 -14.01 -28.28
C LEU A 59 -14.15 -15.13 -29.29
N VAL A 60 -13.79 -16.36 -28.96
CA VAL A 60 -13.95 -17.52 -29.85
C VAL A 60 -15.42 -17.74 -30.20
N PHE A 61 -16.30 -17.83 -29.21
CA PHE A 61 -17.72 -18.03 -29.45
C PHE A 61 -18.41 -16.79 -30.02
N GLY A 62 -17.88 -15.59 -29.77
CA GLY A 62 -18.32 -14.34 -30.39
C GLY A 62 -18.11 -14.35 -31.89
N VAL A 63 -16.96 -14.83 -32.37
CA VAL A 63 -16.72 -15.05 -33.81
C VAL A 63 -17.72 -16.05 -34.37
N TYR A 64 -17.92 -17.20 -33.72
CA TYR A 64 -18.95 -18.16 -34.14
C TYR A 64 -20.34 -17.53 -34.19
N HIS A 65 -20.69 -16.70 -33.21
CA HIS A 65 -21.96 -16.00 -33.16
C HIS A 65 -22.12 -15.01 -34.32
N LEU A 66 -21.08 -14.27 -34.69
CA LEU A 66 -21.08 -13.37 -35.84
C LEU A 66 -21.26 -14.15 -37.15
N VAL A 67 -20.50 -15.22 -37.37
CA VAL A 67 -20.59 -16.05 -38.59
C VAL A 67 -21.97 -16.67 -38.72
N LEU A 68 -22.49 -17.28 -37.64
CA LEU A 68 -23.81 -17.87 -37.66
C LEU A 68 -24.88 -16.80 -37.91
N ASN A 69 -24.81 -15.64 -37.26
CA ASN A 69 -25.85 -14.60 -37.33
C ASN A 69 -25.56 -13.47 -38.33
N TRP A 70 -24.69 -13.68 -39.31
CA TRP A 70 -24.27 -12.65 -40.26
C TRP A 70 -25.42 -12.02 -41.04
N ARG A 71 -26.34 -12.85 -41.58
CA ARG A 71 -27.52 -12.36 -42.31
C ARG A 71 -28.45 -11.50 -41.43
N PRO A 72 -28.87 -11.96 -40.23
CA PRO A 72 -29.60 -11.10 -39.29
C PRO A 72 -28.89 -9.78 -38.99
N ILE A 73 -27.58 -9.80 -38.73
CA ILE A 73 -26.80 -8.58 -38.44
C ILE A 73 -26.90 -7.59 -39.60
N LEU A 74 -26.68 -8.04 -40.85
CA LEU A 74 -26.82 -7.17 -42.02
C LEU A 74 -28.23 -6.61 -42.18
N PHE A 75 -29.25 -7.40 -41.90
CA PHE A 75 -30.65 -6.95 -41.96
C PHE A 75 -30.97 -5.91 -40.89
N TYR A 76 -30.41 -6.04 -39.68
CA TYR A 76 -30.54 -5.02 -38.63
C TYR A 76 -29.73 -3.77 -38.95
N SER A 77 -28.60 -3.92 -39.64
CA SER A 77 -27.72 -2.82 -40.01
C SER A 77 -28.25 -2.00 -41.19
N PHE A 78 -28.84 -2.66 -42.19
CA PHE A 78 -29.24 -2.03 -43.44
C PHE A 78 -30.67 -2.43 -43.84
N ARG A 79 -31.48 -1.42 -44.20
CA ARG A 79 -32.82 -1.60 -44.76
C ARG A 79 -32.84 -1.02 -46.17
N SER A 80 -33.08 -1.87 -47.17
CA SER A 80 -33.09 -1.49 -48.59
C SER A 80 -31.83 -0.75 -49.05
N GLY A 81 -30.65 -1.19 -48.57
CA GLY A 81 -29.35 -0.59 -48.92
C GLY A 81 -28.99 0.69 -48.16
N LYS A 82 -29.86 1.19 -47.26
CA LYS A 82 -29.58 2.35 -46.40
C LYS A 82 -29.34 1.91 -44.95
N PRO A 83 -28.45 2.57 -44.18
CA PRO A 83 -28.24 2.25 -42.78
C PRO A 83 -29.53 2.47 -41.99
N SER A 84 -29.86 1.52 -41.11
CA SER A 84 -31.02 1.62 -40.25
C SER A 84 -30.79 2.64 -39.13
N PHE A 85 -31.86 3.22 -38.59
CA PHE A 85 -31.73 4.11 -37.44
C PHE A 85 -31.07 3.43 -36.22
N PRO A 86 -31.42 2.18 -35.83
CA PRO A 86 -30.71 1.46 -34.76
C PRO A 86 -29.21 1.31 -35.01
N PHE A 87 -28.81 1.07 -36.26
CA PHE A 87 -27.40 0.95 -36.64
C PHE A 87 -26.66 2.28 -36.47
N LEU A 88 -27.23 3.38 -36.95
CA LEU A 88 -26.66 4.71 -36.78
C LEU A 88 -26.54 5.06 -35.30
N LEU A 89 -27.59 4.82 -34.51
CA LEU A 89 -27.59 5.08 -33.08
C LEU A 89 -26.52 4.28 -32.34
N ALA A 90 -26.43 2.96 -32.58
CA ALA A 90 -25.43 2.10 -31.96
C ALA A 90 -23.99 2.52 -32.35
N THR A 91 -23.79 2.89 -33.62
CA THR A 91 -22.50 3.35 -34.13
C THR A 91 -22.11 4.70 -33.52
N SER A 92 -23.03 5.66 -33.48
CA SER A 92 -22.83 6.97 -32.85
C SER A 92 -22.53 6.85 -31.36
N LEU A 93 -23.23 5.97 -30.64
CA LEU A 93 -22.96 5.70 -29.23
C LEU A 93 -21.56 5.09 -29.02
N ALA A 94 -21.17 4.11 -29.86
CA ALA A 94 -19.83 3.51 -29.78
C ALA A 94 -18.73 4.55 -30.05
N ILE A 95 -18.89 5.37 -31.09
CA ILE A 95 -17.96 6.47 -31.41
C ILE A 95 -17.91 7.47 -30.26
N PHE A 96 -19.05 7.86 -29.71
CA PHE A 96 -19.14 8.76 -28.56
C PHE A 96 -18.38 8.20 -27.35
N LEU A 97 -18.55 6.92 -27.02
CA LEU A 97 -17.82 6.29 -25.91
C LEU A 97 -16.31 6.26 -26.15
N VAL A 98 -15.87 6.00 -27.38
CA VAL A 98 -14.44 6.07 -27.75
C VAL A 98 -13.89 7.48 -27.59
N ILE A 99 -14.59 8.50 -28.11
CA ILE A 99 -14.21 9.91 -27.97
C ILE A 99 -14.17 10.30 -26.50
N SER A 100 -15.20 9.92 -25.74
CA SER A 100 -15.30 10.16 -24.29
C SER A 100 -14.11 9.55 -23.54
N ALA A 101 -13.70 8.32 -23.88
CA ALA A 101 -12.53 7.69 -23.27
C ALA A 101 -11.21 8.40 -23.64
N VAL A 102 -11.02 8.77 -24.91
CA VAL A 102 -9.78 9.42 -25.38
C VAL A 102 -9.65 10.87 -24.88
N LYS A 103 -10.77 11.59 -24.78
CA LYS A 103 -10.82 12.98 -24.32
C LYS A 103 -11.02 13.13 -22.81
N GLU A 104 -11.16 12.02 -22.09
CA GLU A 104 -11.49 12.00 -20.66
C GLU A 104 -12.78 12.80 -20.36
N TRP A 105 -13.77 12.72 -21.24
CA TRP A 105 -15.10 13.33 -21.03
C TRP A 105 -16.04 12.36 -20.29
N PRO A 106 -17.09 12.86 -19.62
CA PRO A 106 -18.15 12.00 -19.10
C PRO A 106 -18.83 11.21 -20.23
N PRO A 107 -19.24 9.94 -20.01
CA PRO A 107 -19.19 9.22 -18.73
C PRO A 107 -17.82 8.57 -18.42
N ALA A 108 -16.90 8.45 -19.38
CA ALA A 108 -15.65 7.71 -19.19
C ALA A 108 -14.80 8.26 -18.04
N SER A 109 -14.62 9.57 -17.94
CA SER A 109 -13.84 10.16 -16.83
C SER A 109 -14.45 9.91 -15.46
N THR A 110 -15.78 9.84 -15.33
CA THR A 110 -16.43 9.51 -14.07
C THR A 110 -16.01 8.11 -13.59
N PHE A 111 -16.04 7.12 -14.48
CA PHE A 111 -15.61 5.75 -14.15
C PHE A 111 -14.10 5.66 -13.90
N LEU A 112 -13.27 6.38 -14.65
CA LEU A 112 -11.82 6.36 -14.45
C LEU A 112 -11.40 7.05 -13.14
N LEU A 113 -12.00 8.20 -12.82
CA LEU A 113 -11.75 8.90 -11.56
C LEU A 113 -12.19 8.08 -10.35
N LEU A 114 -13.33 7.39 -10.44
CA LEU A 114 -13.78 6.48 -9.38
C LEU A 114 -12.75 5.37 -9.15
N LYS A 115 -12.26 4.75 -10.22
CA LYS A 115 -11.20 3.72 -10.14
C LYS A 115 -9.93 4.28 -9.48
N GLU A 116 -9.50 5.49 -9.84
CA GLU A 116 -8.33 6.13 -9.23
C GLU A 116 -8.53 6.44 -7.74
N ARG A 117 -9.73 6.85 -7.32
CA ARG A 117 -10.06 7.04 -5.89
C ARG A 117 -9.92 5.73 -5.12
N PHE A 118 -10.45 4.63 -5.65
CA PHE A 118 -10.28 3.31 -5.04
C PHE A 118 -8.81 2.86 -5.00
N LYS A 119 -8.04 3.08 -6.07
CA LYS A 119 -6.60 2.77 -6.06
C LYS A 119 -5.86 3.54 -4.97
N LYS A 120 -6.19 4.82 -4.79
CA LYS A 120 -5.57 5.67 -3.76
C LYS A 120 -5.97 5.25 -2.35
N SER A 121 -7.21 4.82 -2.12
CA SER A 121 -7.62 4.35 -0.79
C SER A 121 -6.83 3.11 -0.35
N TRP A 122 -6.46 2.23 -1.28
CA TRP A 122 -5.56 1.11 -0.98
C TRP A 122 -4.13 1.52 -0.60
N GLN A 123 -3.66 2.67 -1.07
CA GLN A 123 -2.30 3.18 -0.76
C GLN A 123 -2.25 3.95 0.56
N GLN A 124 -3.36 4.54 0.99
CA GLN A 124 -3.47 5.32 2.23
C GLN A 124 -3.81 4.48 3.45
N GLY A 125 -3.88 3.14 3.32
CA GLY A 125 -4.16 2.24 4.42
C GLY A 125 -3.06 2.26 5.50
N SER A 126 -3.41 1.74 6.68
CA SER A 126 -2.56 1.69 7.89
C SER A 126 -1.28 0.84 7.77
N VAL A 127 -1.11 0.14 6.64
CA VAL A 127 -0.04 -0.84 6.43
C VAL A 127 1.12 -0.14 5.70
N PRO A 128 2.36 -0.22 6.19
CA PRO A 128 3.52 0.34 5.50
C PRO A 128 3.59 -0.17 4.06
N GLY A 129 3.65 0.76 3.10
CA GLY A 129 3.83 0.39 1.69
C GLY A 129 5.13 -0.38 1.47
N PRO A 130 5.20 -1.23 0.43
CA PRO A 130 6.43 -1.96 0.15
C PRO A 130 7.57 -0.98 -0.17
N PRO A 131 8.79 -1.21 0.36
CA PRO A 131 9.93 -0.30 0.20
C PRO A 131 10.35 -0.12 -1.25
N ILE A 132 10.14 -1.16 -2.06
CA ILE A 132 10.42 -1.18 -3.49
C ILE A 132 9.36 -2.01 -4.23
N PRO A 133 9.25 -1.86 -5.56
CA PRO A 133 8.46 -2.79 -6.36
C PRO A 133 8.91 -4.23 -6.10
N HIS A 134 7.93 -5.13 -5.95
CA HIS A 134 8.18 -6.56 -5.74
C HIS A 134 9.00 -6.91 -4.49
N ALA A 135 8.95 -6.07 -3.46
CA ALA A 135 9.62 -6.35 -2.18
C ALA A 135 9.18 -7.68 -1.55
N GLU A 136 7.95 -8.14 -1.83
CA GLU A 136 7.45 -9.43 -1.40
C GLU A 136 8.28 -10.62 -1.92
N LEU A 137 8.95 -10.46 -3.07
CA LEU A 137 9.77 -11.50 -3.68
C LEU A 137 11.22 -11.49 -3.19
N LEU A 138 11.61 -10.46 -2.43
CA LEU A 138 12.98 -10.37 -1.94
C LEU A 138 13.24 -11.22 -0.70
N PRO A 139 14.44 -11.82 -0.58
CA PRO A 139 14.89 -12.47 0.63
C PRO A 139 14.85 -11.56 1.85
N LEU A 140 14.50 -12.11 3.02
CA LEU A 140 14.54 -11.38 4.29
C LEU A 140 15.92 -10.71 4.51
N LYS A 141 17.01 -11.46 4.31
CA LYS A 141 18.39 -10.96 4.46
C LYS A 141 18.67 -9.70 3.62
N SER A 142 18.14 -9.66 2.39
CA SER A 142 18.37 -8.54 1.47
C SER A 142 17.62 -7.28 1.90
N ILE A 143 16.42 -7.44 2.47
CA ILE A 143 15.64 -6.32 3.00
C ILE A 143 16.30 -5.77 4.27
N VAL A 144 16.73 -6.63 5.17
CA VAL A 144 17.46 -6.25 6.40
C VAL A 144 18.74 -5.49 6.06
N GLN A 145 19.53 -6.00 5.11
CA GLN A 145 20.75 -5.34 4.66
C GLN A 145 20.47 -3.96 4.05
N ARG A 146 19.39 -3.84 3.26
CA ARG A 146 18.97 -2.56 2.67
C ARG A 146 18.58 -1.52 3.71
N GLU A 147 17.91 -1.95 4.78
CA GLU A 147 17.53 -1.06 5.90
C GLU A 147 18.68 -0.78 6.87
N ASN A 148 19.87 -1.34 6.59
CA ASN A 148 21.09 -1.21 7.41
C ASN A 148 20.85 -1.69 8.85
N LEU A 149 20.19 -2.84 8.99
CA LEU A 149 19.86 -3.48 10.27
C LEU A 149 20.73 -4.70 10.51
N ASP A 150 20.89 -5.04 11.78
CA ASP A 150 21.51 -6.30 12.18
C ASP A 150 20.51 -7.46 12.00
N LEU A 151 20.92 -8.50 11.27
CA LEU A 151 20.05 -9.64 10.96
C LEU A 151 19.64 -10.41 12.22
N THR A 152 20.55 -10.55 13.18
CA THR A 152 20.28 -11.27 14.43
C THR A 152 19.18 -10.57 15.23
N GLN A 153 19.28 -9.25 15.38
CA GLN A 153 18.26 -8.44 16.06
C GLN A 153 16.89 -8.51 15.39
N VAL A 154 16.86 -8.52 14.05
CA VAL A 154 15.59 -8.65 13.31
C VAL A 154 15.00 -10.04 13.48
N LEU A 155 15.81 -11.11 13.46
CA LEU A 155 15.33 -12.47 13.68
C LEU A 155 14.75 -12.64 15.09
N GLU A 156 15.39 -12.09 16.12
CA GLU A 156 14.86 -12.07 17.48
C GLU A 156 13.52 -11.32 17.58
N ALA A 157 13.41 -10.16 16.94
CA ALA A 157 12.18 -9.38 16.92
C ALA A 157 11.04 -10.12 16.21
N LEU A 158 11.33 -10.76 15.07
CA LEU A 158 10.37 -11.59 14.33
C LEU A 158 9.92 -12.79 15.17
N GLN A 159 10.84 -13.48 15.82
CA GLN A 159 10.52 -14.62 16.67
C GLN A 159 9.67 -14.22 17.89
N LYS A 160 9.94 -13.05 18.48
CA LYS A 160 9.14 -12.49 19.59
C LYS A 160 7.70 -12.22 19.19
N GLU A 161 7.48 -11.83 17.94
CA GLU A 161 6.16 -11.62 17.33
C GLU A 161 5.54 -12.92 16.77
N GLY A 162 6.16 -14.08 17.02
CA GLY A 162 5.66 -15.40 16.60
C GLY A 162 5.95 -15.76 15.14
N ILE A 163 6.78 -14.99 14.43
CA ILE A 163 7.20 -15.28 13.05
C ILE A 163 8.39 -16.24 13.07
N LYS A 164 8.20 -17.45 12.53
CA LYS A 164 9.23 -18.46 12.35
C LYS A 164 9.99 -18.21 11.05
N VAL A 165 11.31 -18.07 11.15
CA VAL A 165 12.20 -17.88 10.00
C VAL A 165 13.19 -19.06 9.95
N PRO A 166 12.87 -20.14 9.23
CA PRO A 166 13.77 -21.30 9.13
C PRO A 166 15.02 -20.97 8.29
N ASP A 167 14.88 -20.12 7.29
CA ASP A 167 15.96 -19.67 6.43
C ASP A 167 15.77 -18.18 6.06
N PRO A 168 16.69 -17.27 6.42
CA PRO A 168 16.67 -15.86 6.02
C PRO A 168 16.84 -15.60 4.52
N SER A 169 17.15 -16.63 3.72
CA SER A 169 17.21 -16.55 2.25
C SER A 169 15.82 -16.60 1.59
N LEU A 170 14.80 -17.06 2.31
CA LEU A 170 13.43 -17.11 1.84
C LEU A 170 12.87 -15.70 1.62
N SER A 171 12.03 -15.59 0.59
CA SER A 171 11.32 -14.34 0.29
C SER A 171 10.30 -13.99 1.37
N LEU A 172 9.95 -12.71 1.50
CA LEU A 172 8.87 -12.31 2.40
C LEU A 172 7.54 -13.00 2.07
N LYS A 173 7.26 -13.27 0.79
CA LYS A 173 6.08 -14.00 0.33
C LYS A 173 6.07 -15.44 0.83
N GLU A 174 7.20 -16.13 0.78
CA GLU A 174 7.32 -17.51 1.29
C GLU A 174 7.21 -17.54 2.81
N LEU A 175 7.92 -16.64 3.50
CA LEU A 175 7.85 -16.52 4.95
C LEU A 175 6.43 -16.18 5.43
N ALA A 176 5.74 -15.28 4.73
CA ALA A 176 4.35 -14.94 5.01
C ALA A 176 3.44 -16.17 4.88
N LYS A 177 3.62 -16.97 3.82
CA LYS A 177 2.85 -18.19 3.60
C LYS A 177 3.10 -19.25 4.68
N LEU A 178 4.35 -19.43 5.10
CA LEU A 178 4.73 -20.37 6.17
C LEU A 178 4.15 -19.97 7.54
N ASN A 179 3.97 -18.67 7.76
CA ASN A 179 3.53 -18.11 9.05
C ASN A 179 2.06 -17.68 9.08
N HIS A 180 1.27 -18.03 8.06
CA HIS A 180 -0.12 -17.55 7.91
C HIS A 180 -0.26 -16.02 8.09
N SER A 181 0.72 -15.28 7.57
CA SER A 181 0.87 -13.84 7.70
C SER A 181 0.95 -13.19 6.32
N THR A 182 1.28 -11.90 6.28
CA THR A 182 1.46 -11.14 5.03
C THR A 182 2.88 -10.59 4.93
N PRO A 183 3.43 -10.40 3.71
CA PRO A 183 4.71 -9.72 3.53
C PRO A 183 4.76 -8.37 4.24
N ALA A 184 3.65 -7.64 4.19
CA ALA A 184 3.50 -6.36 4.85
C ALA A 184 3.64 -6.43 6.37
N ARG A 185 3.03 -7.42 7.03
CA ARG A 185 3.14 -7.59 8.48
C ARG A 185 4.56 -7.95 8.89
N ILE A 186 5.22 -8.82 8.14
CA ILE A 186 6.63 -9.17 8.41
C ILE A 186 7.51 -7.91 8.27
N TYR A 187 7.30 -7.14 7.21
CA TYR A 187 8.05 -5.91 6.98
C TYR A 187 7.78 -4.83 8.05
N GLU A 188 6.55 -4.70 8.52
CA GLU A 188 6.18 -3.80 9.62
C GLU A 188 7.02 -4.09 10.88
N ILE A 189 7.23 -5.37 11.22
CA ILE A 189 8.06 -5.77 12.36
C ILE A 189 9.53 -5.36 12.14
N ILE A 190 10.05 -5.52 10.92
CA ILE A 190 11.43 -5.10 10.56
C ILE A 190 11.58 -3.58 10.73
N VAL A 191 10.65 -2.79 10.21
CA VAL A 191 10.69 -1.32 10.30
C VAL A 191 10.51 -0.83 11.72
N ASN A 192 9.62 -1.45 12.51
CA ASN A 192 9.45 -1.10 13.92
C ASN A 192 10.71 -1.42 14.74
N THR A 193 11.41 -2.50 14.40
CA THR A 193 12.73 -2.81 14.97
C THR A 193 13.75 -1.72 14.60
N ALA A 194 13.77 -1.28 13.33
CA ALA A 194 14.61 -0.17 12.87
C ALA A 194 14.28 1.15 13.59
N GLY A 195 12.99 1.47 13.74
CA GLY A 195 12.50 2.67 14.41
C GLY A 195 12.83 2.67 15.91
N GLY A 196 12.67 1.52 16.57
CA GLY A 196 13.09 1.32 17.96
C GLY A 196 14.60 1.47 18.14
N LEU A 197 15.40 0.92 17.22
CA LEU A 197 16.85 1.06 17.22
C LEU A 197 17.30 2.50 16.90
N ARG A 198 16.65 3.17 15.94
CA ARG A 198 16.91 4.59 15.61
C ARG A 198 16.49 5.52 16.75
N ALA A 199 15.35 5.29 17.40
CA ALA A 199 14.95 6.03 18.58
C ALA A 199 15.89 5.78 19.78
N LYS A 200 16.44 4.57 19.90
CA LYS A 200 17.46 4.23 20.90
C LYS A 200 18.84 4.83 20.58
N LYS A 201 19.17 5.01 19.30
CA LYS A 201 20.44 5.57 18.79
C LYS A 201 20.42 7.08 18.55
N GLN A 202 19.24 7.68 18.34
CA GLN A 202 19.00 9.11 18.42
C GLN A 202 19.04 9.52 19.90
N GLU A 203 20.26 9.61 20.43
CA GLU A 203 20.55 10.67 21.37
C GLU A 203 20.21 11.99 20.68
N ILE A 204 19.11 12.59 21.15
CA ILE A 204 18.58 13.95 20.95
C ILE A 204 19.42 14.78 19.96
N PRO A 205 18.89 15.05 18.75
CA PRO A 205 19.60 15.89 17.78
C PRO A 205 19.77 17.31 18.36
N GLN A 206 21.03 17.68 18.61
CA GLN A 206 21.46 19.05 18.94
C GLN A 206 20.99 19.60 20.31
N VAL A 207 21.06 18.78 21.37
CA VAL A 207 20.85 19.19 22.78
C VAL A 207 21.44 20.57 23.10
N GLY A 208 22.67 20.85 22.64
CA GLY A 208 23.34 22.11 22.93
C GLY A 208 22.78 23.37 22.24
N ARG A 209 21.98 23.24 21.17
CA ARG A 209 21.40 24.40 20.45
C ARG A 209 20.00 24.78 20.94
N LEU A 210 19.29 23.82 21.52
CA LEU A 210 17.96 24.05 22.08
C LEU A 210 18.07 24.81 23.39
N SER A 211 17.06 25.62 23.73
CA SER A 211 16.99 26.24 25.04
C SER A 211 16.59 25.21 26.12
N LEU A 212 16.87 25.53 27.38
CA LEU A 212 16.45 24.66 28.49
C LEU A 212 14.93 24.39 28.48
N GLU A 213 14.13 25.38 28.06
CA GLU A 213 12.67 25.27 27.96
C GLU A 213 12.24 24.27 26.88
N GLU A 214 12.88 24.33 25.72
CA GLU A 214 12.61 23.42 24.61
C GLU A 214 12.94 21.97 24.99
N VAL A 215 14.02 21.78 25.76
CA VAL A 215 14.43 20.47 26.27
C VAL A 215 13.47 19.94 27.33
N CYS A 216 13.04 20.78 28.30
CA CYS A 216 12.01 20.38 29.27
C CYS A 216 10.68 20.03 28.57
N LYS A 217 10.29 20.81 27.55
CA LYS A 217 9.09 20.59 26.74
C LYS A 217 9.17 19.30 25.93
N PHE A 218 10.35 19.00 25.36
CA PHE A 218 10.61 17.73 24.65
C PHE A 218 10.38 16.53 25.55
N TYR A 219 10.83 16.59 26.82
CA TYR A 219 10.59 15.56 27.82
C TYR A 219 9.23 15.63 28.52
N ARG A 220 8.33 16.53 28.09
CA ARG A 220 7.01 16.74 28.70
C ARG A 220 7.06 17.03 30.20
N ILE A 221 8.12 17.68 30.67
CA ILE A 221 8.28 18.09 32.07
C ILE A 221 7.79 19.55 32.20
N PRO A 222 6.82 19.85 33.08
CA PRO A 222 6.40 21.23 33.35
C PRO A 222 7.60 22.09 33.79
N PRO A 223 7.72 23.37 33.37
CA PRO A 223 8.87 24.22 33.69
C PRO A 223 9.21 24.29 35.18
N GLU A 224 8.17 24.32 36.04
CA GLU A 224 8.30 24.32 37.49
C GLU A 224 8.96 23.04 38.01
N LYS A 225 8.52 21.87 37.52
CA LYS A 225 9.08 20.57 37.88
C LYS A 225 10.49 20.40 37.31
N CYS A 226 10.74 20.93 36.10
CA CYS A 226 12.05 20.91 35.47
C CYS A 226 13.07 21.71 36.29
N GLY A 227 12.70 22.92 36.72
CA GLY A 227 13.54 23.74 37.59
C GLY A 227 13.80 23.08 38.96
N GLN A 228 12.81 22.40 39.54
CA GLN A 228 13.01 21.64 40.79
C GLN A 228 13.98 20.46 40.62
N ILE A 229 13.91 19.73 39.51
CA ILE A 229 14.84 18.63 39.22
C ILE A 229 16.27 19.17 39.10
N LEU A 230 16.46 20.27 38.39
CA LEU A 230 17.79 20.86 38.17
C LEU A 230 18.40 21.41 39.48
N ARG A 231 17.61 22.13 40.28
CA ARG A 231 18.08 22.66 41.58
C ARG A 231 18.46 21.56 42.59
N ARG A 232 17.75 20.42 42.58
CA ARG A 232 18.12 19.25 43.41
C ARG A 232 19.49 18.67 43.04
N HIS A 233 19.96 18.95 41.83
CA HIS A 233 21.27 18.55 41.33
C HIS A 233 22.26 19.73 41.29
N SER A 234 22.02 20.78 42.08
CA SER A 234 22.88 21.97 42.19
C SER A 234 23.03 22.77 40.87
N LEU A 235 22.06 22.66 39.96
CA LEU A 235 22.03 23.39 38.70
C LEU A 235 20.94 24.48 38.75
N GLU A 236 21.35 25.75 38.70
CA GLU A 236 20.38 26.86 38.63
C GLU A 236 19.89 27.08 37.20
N PRO A 237 18.58 26.89 36.92
CA PRO A 237 18.05 26.97 35.55
C PRO A 237 18.05 28.40 35.02
N VAL A 238 18.68 28.61 33.86
CA VAL A 238 18.60 29.87 33.11
C VAL A 238 17.75 29.67 31.87
N TRP A 239 16.61 30.33 31.85
CA TRP A 239 15.61 30.27 30.78
C TRP A 239 16.00 31.17 29.59
N GLY A 240 15.52 30.85 28.39
CA GLY A 240 15.80 31.61 27.17
C GLY A 240 17.20 31.48 26.53
N LYS A 241 18.21 30.92 27.22
CA LYS A 241 19.55 30.69 26.65
C LYS A 241 19.71 29.30 26.03
N PRO A 242 20.55 29.14 24.98
CA PRO A 242 20.92 27.81 24.49
C PRO A 242 21.53 26.97 25.60
N LEU A 243 21.12 25.70 25.68
CA LEU A 243 21.52 24.77 26.72
C LEU A 243 23.04 24.66 26.81
N ARG A 244 23.77 24.74 25.68
CA ARG A 244 25.24 24.73 25.67
C ARG A 244 25.88 25.93 26.36
N GLU A 245 25.32 27.12 26.20
CA GLU A 245 25.86 28.34 26.82
C GLU A 245 25.65 28.28 28.34
N TRP A 246 24.47 27.84 28.77
CA TRP A 246 24.14 27.69 30.18
C TRP A 246 24.93 26.56 30.85
N THR A 247 25.00 25.36 30.26
CA THR A 247 25.74 24.25 30.87
C THR A 247 27.23 24.56 31.01
N PHE A 248 27.81 25.28 30.04
CA PHE A 248 29.21 25.69 30.10
C PHE A 248 29.50 26.65 31.27
N SER A 249 28.56 27.53 31.61
CA SER A 249 28.70 28.39 32.81
C SER A 249 28.61 27.64 34.15
N GLN A 250 28.09 26.41 34.14
CA GLN A 250 27.87 25.58 35.33
C GLN A 250 28.82 24.38 35.39
N GLY A 251 29.81 24.30 34.49
CA GLY A 251 30.79 23.20 34.46
C GLY A 251 30.22 21.83 34.09
N VAL A 252 29.01 21.76 33.55
CA VAL A 252 28.36 20.51 33.10
C VAL A 252 28.20 20.50 31.59
N THR A 253 27.98 19.32 31.02
CA THR A 253 27.72 19.16 29.59
C THR A 253 26.22 19.19 29.29
N PRO A 254 25.81 19.65 28.11
CA PRO A 254 24.41 19.57 27.68
C PRO A 254 23.84 18.15 27.74
N ARG A 255 24.68 17.14 27.49
CA ARG A 255 24.31 15.72 27.52
C ARG A 255 23.96 15.26 28.92
N GLU A 256 24.79 15.55 29.91
CA GLU A 256 24.53 15.18 31.32
C GLU A 256 23.20 15.75 31.82
N VAL A 257 22.90 17.01 31.46
CA VAL A 257 21.62 17.61 31.84
C VAL A 257 20.43 16.95 31.11
N ALA A 258 20.58 16.64 29.83
CA ALA A 258 19.51 15.96 29.09
C ALA A 258 19.26 14.53 29.57
N GLU A 259 20.31 13.80 29.97
CA GLU A 259 20.18 12.47 30.58
C GLU A 259 19.52 12.53 31.95
N LEU A 260 19.88 13.52 32.77
CA LEU A 260 19.25 13.77 34.07
C LEU A 260 17.74 14.02 33.91
N LEU A 261 17.36 14.89 32.96
CA LEU A 261 15.96 15.20 32.69
C LEU A 261 15.22 13.99 32.10
N ARG A 262 15.85 13.23 31.19
CA ARG A 262 15.30 11.99 30.64
C ARG A 262 15.01 10.95 31.72
N ALA A 263 15.91 10.78 32.69
CA ALA A 263 15.75 9.81 33.78
C ALA A 263 14.60 10.17 34.75
N LYS A 264 14.10 11.40 34.69
CA LYS A 264 13.00 11.93 35.54
C LYS A 264 11.77 12.35 34.72
N ALA A 265 11.76 12.09 33.41
CA ALA A 265 10.60 12.25 32.57
C ALA A 265 9.49 11.26 33.00
N PRO A 266 8.21 11.67 32.93
CA PRO A 266 7.08 10.81 33.27
C PRO A 266 6.92 9.62 32.32
#